data_AF-A0A7W8YXU6-F1
#
_entry.id   AF-A0A7W8YXU6-F1
#
_cell.length_a   1.000
_cell.length_b   1.000
_cell.length_c   1.000
_cell.angle_alpha   90.00
_cell.angle_beta   90.00
_cell.angle_gamma   90.00
#
_symmetry.space_group_name_H-M   'P 1'
#
loop_
_entity.id
_entity.type
_entity.pdbx_description
1 polymer ?
#
loop_
_entity_poly.entity_id
_entity_poly.type
_entity_poly.pdbx_seq_one_letter_code
_entity_poly.pdbx_strand_id
1 'polypeptide(L)' 'MEFTLYLRLGAKEEGVIRYERIMPDGRKRNSVRYSIIEEEWPEVKQLLVEKMQKIRNINI' A
#
# COMPACT_ATOMS: atom_id res chain seq x y z
N MET A 1 -3.34 3.50 -13.96
CA MET A 1 -4.10 2.60 -13.06
C MET A 1 -3.08 1.92 -12.18
N GLU A 2 -2.61 2.63 -11.15
CA GLU A 2 -1.55 2.14 -10.26
C GLU A 2 -2.15 1.10 -9.30
N PHE A 3 -1.53 -0.08 -9.24
CA PHE A 3 -1.96 -1.16 -8.36
C PHE A 3 -1.58 -0.83 -6.91
N THR A 4 -2.44 -0.10 -6.20
CA THR A 4 -2.14 0.26 -4.81
C THR A 4 -2.47 -0.90 -3.87
N LEU A 5 -1.50 -1.81 -3.72
CA LEU A 5 -1.58 -2.99 -2.85
C LEU A 5 -1.82 -2.62 -1.37
N TYR A 6 -1.41 -1.42 -0.97
CA TYR A 6 -1.47 -0.89 0.40
C TYR A 6 -2.90 -0.69 0.92
N LEU A 7 -3.82 -0.21 0.07
CA LEU A 7 -5.25 -0.05 0.43
C LEU A 7 -5.90 -1.41 0.77
N ARG A 8 -5.44 -2.49 0.13
CA ARG A 8 -5.95 -3.85 0.40
C ARG A 8 -5.41 -4.45 1.70
N LEU A 9 -4.44 -3.82 2.34
CA LEU A 9 -3.84 -4.23 3.61
C LEU A 9 -4.34 -3.39 4.79
N GLY A 10 -5.18 -2.37 4.54
CA GLY A 10 -5.70 -1.49 5.60
C GLY A 10 -4.83 -0.26 5.88
N ALA A 11 -3.84 0.04 5.03
CA ALA A 11 -3.06 1.27 5.18
C ALA A 11 -3.93 2.51 4.90
N LYS A 12 -3.84 3.50 5.77
CA LYS A 12 -4.61 4.75 5.65
C LYS A 12 -3.90 5.71 4.69
N GLU A 13 -4.67 6.35 3.80
CA GLU A 13 -4.15 7.42 2.93
C GLU A 13 -4.02 8.71 3.74
N GLU A 14 -2.79 9.22 3.83
CA GLU A 14 -2.48 10.47 4.53
C GLU A 14 -2.48 11.68 3.59
N GLY A 15 -2.36 11.43 2.28
CA GLY A 15 -2.53 12.44 1.24
C GLY A 15 -1.56 12.33 0.08
N VAL A 16 -1.59 13.34 -0.79
CA VAL A 16 -0.86 13.35 -2.06
C VAL A 16 0.18 14.46 -2.09
N ILE A 17 1.46 14.08 -2.19
CA ILE A 17 2.56 14.99 -2.45
C ILE A 17 2.62 15.25 -3.96
N ARG A 18 2.26 16.46 -4.36
CA ARG A 18 2.23 16.86 -5.76
C ARG A 18 3.63 17.20 -6.25
N TYR A 19 3.99 16.70 -7.42
CA TYR A 19 5.27 16.97 -8.07
C TYR A 19 6.50 16.60 -7.22
N GLU A 20 6.38 15.57 -6.37
CA GLU A 20 7.48 15.09 -5.51
C GLU A 20 8.73 14.74 -6.33
N ARG A 21 8.52 14.15 -7.52
CA ARG A 21 9.62 13.74 -8.39
C ARG A 21 9.44 14.30 -9.80
N ILE A 22 10.50 14.89 -10.31
CA ILE A 22 10.65 15.21 -11.73
C ILE A 22 11.48 14.08 -12.35
N MET A 23 10.92 13.42 -13.35
CA MET A 23 11.63 12.36 -14.07
C MET A 23 12.60 12.96 -15.10
N PRO A 24 13.60 12.20 -15.59
CA PRO A 24 14.56 12.68 -16.59
C PRO A 24 13.92 13.18 -17.89
N ASP A 25 12.70 12.72 -18.21
CA ASP A 25 11.89 13.17 -19.36
C ASP A 25 11.06 14.44 -19.08
N GLY A 26 11.23 15.07 -17.90
CA GLY A 26 10.49 16.25 -17.48
C GLY A 26 9.09 15.99 -16.93
N ARG A 27 8.61 14.73 -16.92
CA ARG A 27 7.31 14.40 -16.34
C ARG A 27 7.35 14.57 -14.82
N LYS A 28 6.33 15.22 -14.29
CA LYS A 28 6.15 15.35 -12.85
C LYS A 28 5.28 14.21 -12.34
N ARG A 29 5.76 13.47 -11.34
CA ARG A 29 4.99 12.44 -10.65
C ARG A 29 4.50 12.96 -9.29
N ASN A 30 3.26 12.64 -8.99
CA ASN A 30 2.69 12.77 -7.66
C ASN A 30 2.93 11.47 -6.90
N SER A 31 3.05 11.57 -5.58
CA SER A 31 3.23 10.42 -4.70
C SER A 31 2.13 10.44 -3.64
N VAL A 32 1.42 9.33 -3.52
CA VAL A 32 0.44 9.13 -2.46
C VAL A 32 1.16 8.53 -1.26
N ARG A 33 0.94 9.09 -0.07
CA ARG A 33 1.49 8.60 1.19
C ARG A 33 0.45 7.76 1.92
N TYR A 34 0.90 6.61 2.39
CA TYR A 34 0.13 5.71 3.23
C TYR A 34 0.88 5.49 4.54
N SER A 35 0.16 5.33 5.64
CA SER A 35 0.73 4.94 6.92
C SER A 35 -0.09 3.86 7.60
N ILE A 36 0.57 3.20 8.55
CA ILE A 36 -0.01 2.27 9.51
C ILE A 36 0.65 2.63 10.83
N ILE A 37 -0.15 2.96 11.85
CA ILE A 37 0.34 3.24 13.20
C ILE A 37 0.34 1.98 14.07
N GLU A 38 0.94 2.07 15.25
CA GLU A 38 1.14 0.90 16.14
C GLU A 38 -0.19 0.23 16.52
N GLU A 39 -1.24 1.03 16.76
CA GLU A 39 -2.57 0.56 17.13
C GLU A 39 -3.28 -0.17 15.98
N GLU A 40 -2.95 0.16 14.72
CA GLU A 40 -3.53 -0.45 13.52
C GLU A 40 -2.79 -1.74 13.13
N TRP A 41 -1.53 -1.90 13.57
CA TRP A 41 -0.67 -3.01 13.16
C TRP A 41 -1.21 -4.41 13.48
N PRO A 42 -1.81 -4.69 14.65
CA PRO A 42 -2.36 -6.01 14.95
C PRO A 42 -3.38 -6.49 13.91
N GLU A 43 -4.28 -5.60 13.48
CA GLU A 43 -5.33 -5.90 12.49
C GLU A 43 -4.72 -6.12 11.09
N VAL A 44 -3.85 -5.21 10.66
CA VAL A 44 -3.12 -5.33 9.37
C VAL A 44 -2.35 -6.65 9.30
N LYS A 45 -1.66 -7.00 10.38
CA LYS A 45 -0.86 -8.24 10.46
C LYS A 45 -1.75 -9.47 10.31
N GLN A 46 -2.91 -9.50 10.96
CA GLN A 46 -3.86 -10.60 10.83
C GLN A 46 -4.33 -10.75 9.37
N LEU A 47 -4.76 -9.66 8.74
CA LEU A 47 -5.20 -9.66 7.34
C LEU A 47 -4.09 -10.13 6.38
N LEU A 48 -2.84 -9.75 6.65
CA LEU A 48 -1.69 -10.19 5.86
C LEU A 48 -1.48 -11.71 5.98
N VAL A 49 -1.52 -12.24 7.21
CA VAL A 49 -1.36 -13.68 7.47
C VAL A 49 -2.49 -14.49 6.80
N GLU A 50 -3.74 -14.03 6.91
CA GLU A 50 -4.90 -14.67 6.27
C GLU A 50 -4.75 -14.69 4.74
N LYS A 51 -4.32 -13.57 4.13
CA LYS A 51 -4.05 -13.52 2.68
C LYS A 51 -2.95 -14.49 2.27
N MET A 52 -1.87 -14.59 3.03
CA MET A 52 -0.76 -15.51 2.74
C MET A 52 -1.21 -16.98 2.84
N GLN A 53 -2.02 -17.33 3.85
CA GLN A 53 -2.58 -18.68 3.98
C GLN A 53 -3.53 -19.02 2.84
N LYS A 54 -4.38 -18.06 2.43
CA LYS A 54 -5.26 -18.24 1.27
C LYS A 54 -4.49 -18.47 -0.02
N ILE A 55 -3.43 -17.69 -0.27
CA ILE A 55 -2.56 -17.88 -1.43
C ILE A 55 -1.89 -19.26 -1.38
N ARG A 56 -1.42 -19.69 -0.21
CA ARG A 56 -0.81 -21.02 -0.04
C ARG A 56 -1.80 -22.14 -0.37
N ASN A 57 -3.05 -22.02 0.05
CA ASN A 57 -4.08 -23.05 -0.19
C ASN A 57 -4.59 -23.11 -1.64
N ILE A 58 -4.40 -22.06 -2.44
CA ILE A 58 -4.79 -22.03 -3.87
C ILE A 58 -3.75 -22.73 -4.76
N ASN A 59 -2.51 -22.84 -4.29
CA ASN A 59 -1.39 -23.44 -5.04
C ASN A 59 -1.13 -24.91 -4.66
N ILE A 60 -2.09 -25.57 -4.00
CA ILE A 60 -2.06 -27.00 -3.63
C ILE A 60 -3.21 -27.69 -4.36
#